data_AF-A0AAU4I4X7-F1
#
_entry.id   AF-A0AAU4I4X7-F1
#
_cell.length_a   1.000
_cell.length_b   1.000
_cell.length_c   1.000
_cell.angle_alpha   90.00
_cell.angle_beta   90.00
_cell.angle_gamma   90.00
#
_symmetry.space_group_name_H-M   'P 1'
#
loop_
_entity.id
_entity.type
_entity.pdbx_description
1 polymer ?
#
loop_
_entity_poly.entity_id
_entity_poly.type
_entity_poly.pdbx_seq_one_letter_code
_entity_poly.pdbx_strand_id
1 'polypeptide(L)'
;MSVTAIGGDQLFAISSDHTAVYRWNGGGENWSRVGGPAGELYGGGAGLFATEPSTGAISKYDGTPNAWSQIGNAGADFAVTNDHLYGLSPDQTTITEWTGQGTDWTTIGGPAGELHGGGAGLFATEPNTGAISKYDGTPNAWSQIGNAGADFAVTNDHLYGLSPDQTTITEWAGQGTDWTTIGGPAGELHGGGAGLFATEPNTGAISKYDGTPNAWSQIGNAGADFAVTNDHLYGLSPDQTTITEWTGQGTDWISRKGVASDLVASQEKLGRVNQLTTAGADATQDWFTSLSGHLRGLPDRYGFNWTTNRCNAPAPDSVAGFDFTNACVRHDFGYRNYREILGEDSFQRTAKARVDSIFLQDLTTECQARLWPYDPRSDASRSACMRVANIYYSTVVATGTG
;
A
#
# COMPACT_ATOMS: atom_id res chain seq x y z
N MET A 1 -1.62 5.14 6.96
CA MET A 1 -0.63 4.54 6.03
C MET A 1 0.60 4.22 6.85
N SER A 2 1.24 3.09 6.57
CA SER A 2 2.55 2.77 7.14
C SER A 2 3.52 2.41 6.01
N VAL A 3 4.79 2.73 6.22
CA VAL A 3 5.88 2.41 5.30
C VAL A 3 6.78 1.43 6.03
N THR A 4 7.15 0.35 5.35
CA THR A 4 8.26 -0.49 5.82
C THR A 4 9.19 -0.74 4.66
N ALA A 5 10.39 -1.18 4.95
CA ALA A 5 11.28 -1.61 3.90
C ALA A 5 12.13 -2.77 4.38
N ILE A 6 12.58 -3.57 3.41
CA ILE A 6 13.44 -4.73 3.65
C ILE A 6 14.76 -4.50 2.92
N GLY A 7 15.82 -5.21 3.31
CA GLY A 7 17.16 -5.03 2.75
C GLY A 7 17.20 -5.11 1.21
N GLY A 8 18.13 -4.37 0.59
CA GLY A 8 18.39 -4.38 -0.86
C GLY A 8 17.48 -3.48 -1.69
N ASP A 9 17.30 -2.22 -1.28
CA ASP A 9 16.51 -1.18 -1.97
C ASP A 9 15.02 -1.50 -2.16
N GLN A 10 14.47 -2.43 -1.38
CA GLN A 10 13.07 -2.83 -1.53
C GLN A 10 12.18 -2.11 -0.52
N LEU A 11 11.61 -1.00 -0.99
CA LEU A 11 10.62 -0.20 -0.26
C LEU A 11 9.21 -0.76 -0.48
N PHE A 12 8.45 -0.90 0.61
CA PHE A 12 7.07 -1.34 0.60
C PHE A 12 6.16 -0.37 1.35
N ALA A 13 4.90 -0.32 0.95
CA ALA A 13 3.92 0.54 1.61
C ALA A 13 2.54 -0.10 1.59
N ILE A 14 1.80 0.11 2.68
CA ILE A 14 0.38 -0.24 2.76
C ILE A 14 -0.44 0.96 2.27
N SER A 15 -1.43 0.71 1.42
CA SER A 15 -2.42 1.75 1.07
C SER A 15 -3.13 2.26 2.32
N SER A 16 -3.55 3.53 2.35
CA SER A 16 -4.18 4.09 3.55
C SER A 16 -5.50 3.41 3.95
N ASP A 17 -6.13 2.68 3.04
CA ASP A 17 -7.31 1.85 3.28
C ASP A 17 -6.99 0.39 3.65
N HIS A 18 -5.71 0.03 3.79
CA HIS A 18 -5.21 -1.30 4.14
C HIS A 18 -5.55 -2.42 3.13
N THR A 19 -6.01 -2.09 1.93
CA THR A 19 -6.43 -3.07 0.92
C THR A 19 -5.29 -3.63 0.05
N ALA A 20 -4.13 -2.96 0.05
CA ALA A 20 -3.04 -3.30 -0.84
C ALA A 20 -1.66 -3.04 -0.23
N VAL A 21 -0.71 -3.90 -0.59
CA VAL A 21 0.72 -3.71 -0.36
C VAL A 21 1.37 -3.44 -1.71
N TYR A 22 2.18 -2.38 -1.78
CA TYR A 22 2.94 -1.98 -2.96
C TYR A 22 4.43 -2.12 -2.72
N ARG A 23 5.17 -2.45 -3.77
CA ARG A 23 6.64 -2.42 -3.84
C ARG A 23 7.10 -1.32 -4.78
N TRP A 24 8.08 -0.55 -4.37
CA TRP A 24 8.74 0.43 -5.24
C TRP A 24 9.74 -0.26 -6.17
N ASN A 25 9.79 0.16 -7.43
CA ASN A 25 10.57 -0.51 -8.48
C ASN A 25 11.98 0.09 -8.69
N GLY A 26 12.52 0.83 -7.72
CA GLY A 26 13.90 1.33 -7.78
C GLY A 26 14.12 2.54 -8.68
N GLY A 27 13.06 3.17 -9.21
CA GLY A 27 13.20 4.34 -10.08
C GLY A 27 11.92 5.16 -10.25
N GLY A 28 12.03 6.46 -10.01
CA GLY A 28 10.93 7.42 -10.17
C GLY A 28 9.73 7.13 -9.27
N GLU A 29 8.54 7.25 -9.83
CA GLU A 29 7.23 7.10 -9.15
C GLU A 29 6.61 5.71 -9.40
N ASN A 30 7.43 4.72 -9.79
CA ASN A 30 6.93 3.42 -10.23
C ASN A 30 6.73 2.46 -9.06
N TRP A 31 5.47 2.15 -8.76
CA TRP A 31 5.08 1.17 -7.75
C TRP A 31 4.31 0.01 -8.38
N SER A 32 4.44 -1.18 -7.81
CA SER A 32 3.71 -2.37 -8.25
C SER A 32 3.00 -3.02 -7.07
N ARG A 33 1.71 -3.36 -7.24
CA ARG A 33 0.98 -4.10 -6.22
C ARG A 33 1.61 -5.48 -6.06
N VAL A 34 1.98 -5.81 -4.84
CA VAL A 34 2.57 -7.11 -4.47
C VAL A 34 1.66 -7.93 -3.57
N GLY A 35 0.57 -7.36 -3.05
CA GLY A 35 -0.40 -8.12 -2.26
C GLY A 35 -1.42 -7.24 -1.56
N GLY A 36 -1.90 -7.72 -0.42
CA GLY A 36 -2.92 -7.11 0.42
C GLY A 36 -4.25 -7.89 0.40
N PRO A 37 -5.12 -7.68 1.40
CA PRO A 37 -5.05 -6.62 2.43
C PRO A 37 -3.92 -6.83 3.47
N ALA A 38 -3.50 -5.75 4.14
CA ALA A 38 -2.42 -5.79 5.14
C ALA A 38 -2.65 -4.74 6.26
N GLY A 39 -2.51 -5.15 7.52
CA GLY A 39 -2.67 -4.31 8.70
C GLY A 39 -1.39 -3.53 8.96
N GLU A 40 -0.32 -4.26 9.20
CA GLU A 40 1.03 -3.75 9.43
C GLU A 40 2.03 -4.51 8.57
N LEU A 41 3.18 -3.88 8.28
CA LEU A 41 4.30 -4.54 7.61
C LEU A 41 5.50 -4.59 8.54
N TYR A 42 6.20 -5.72 8.53
CA TYR A 42 7.44 -5.92 9.25
C TYR A 42 8.52 -6.29 8.25
N GLY A 43 9.61 -5.54 8.27
CA GLY A 43 10.69 -5.67 7.32
C GLY A 43 12.04 -5.81 7.99
N GLY A 44 12.89 -6.68 7.44
CA GLY A 44 14.27 -6.86 7.89
C GLY A 44 15.00 -7.87 7.02
N GLY A 45 16.17 -8.35 7.47
CA GLY A 45 16.95 -9.32 6.70
C GLY A 45 16.24 -10.66 6.47
N ALA A 46 15.37 -11.07 7.40
CA ALA A 46 14.61 -12.31 7.27
C ALA A 46 13.50 -12.26 6.18
N GLY A 47 13.18 -11.06 5.68
CA GLY A 47 12.21 -10.84 4.61
C GLY A 47 11.15 -9.80 4.94
N LEU A 48 10.08 -9.80 4.13
CA LEU A 48 8.89 -8.98 4.32
C LEU A 48 7.74 -9.82 4.86
N PHE A 49 7.11 -9.30 5.90
CA PHE A 49 5.96 -9.89 6.55
C PHE A 49 4.84 -8.87 6.68
N ALA A 50 3.61 -9.37 6.73
CA ALA A 50 2.43 -8.54 6.87
C ALA A 50 1.38 -9.23 7.74
N THR A 51 0.71 -8.47 8.60
CA THR A 51 -0.47 -8.94 9.33
C THR A 51 -1.72 -8.75 8.48
N GLU A 52 -2.67 -9.67 8.59
CA GLU A 52 -4.01 -9.52 7.99
C GLU A 52 -4.86 -8.55 8.84
N PRO A 53 -5.43 -7.45 8.31
CA PRO A 53 -6.11 -6.42 9.11
C PRO A 53 -7.23 -6.94 10.01
N SER A 54 -7.93 -7.96 9.56
CA SER A 54 -9.12 -8.47 10.23
C SER A 54 -8.81 -9.51 11.32
N THR A 55 -7.73 -10.28 11.15
CA THR A 55 -7.43 -11.42 12.02
C THR A 55 -6.13 -11.28 12.77
N GLY A 56 -5.24 -10.36 12.37
CA GLY A 56 -3.87 -10.26 12.86
C GLY A 56 -2.94 -11.38 12.38
N ALA A 57 -3.42 -12.34 11.57
CA ALA A 57 -2.60 -13.45 11.10
C ALA A 57 -1.38 -12.97 10.31
N ILE A 58 -0.21 -13.50 10.63
CA ILE A 58 1.06 -13.09 10.01
C ILE A 58 1.35 -13.93 8.76
N SER A 59 1.71 -13.24 7.68
CA SER A 59 2.07 -13.83 6.39
C SER A 59 3.44 -13.34 5.93
N LYS A 60 4.19 -14.21 5.24
CA LYS A 60 5.46 -13.89 4.60
C LYS A 60 5.27 -13.65 3.11
N TYR A 61 5.95 -12.65 2.56
CA TYR A 61 6.04 -12.45 1.12
C TYR A 61 7.03 -13.44 0.48
N ASP A 62 6.61 -14.09 -0.60
CA ASP A 62 7.38 -15.14 -1.26
C ASP A 62 8.25 -14.62 -2.42
N GLY A 63 8.32 -13.30 -2.58
CA GLY A 63 9.22 -12.63 -3.54
C GLY A 63 8.59 -12.35 -4.92
N THR A 64 7.38 -12.86 -5.20
CA THR A 64 6.65 -12.58 -6.45
C THR A 64 5.27 -11.95 -6.18
N PRO A 65 4.78 -11.05 -7.06
CA PRO A 65 3.52 -10.34 -6.82
C PRO A 65 2.34 -11.28 -6.50
N ASN A 66 1.62 -10.95 -5.43
CA ASN A 66 0.48 -11.69 -4.86
C ASN A 66 0.81 -13.09 -4.29
N ALA A 67 2.09 -13.44 -4.15
CA ALA A 67 2.51 -14.67 -3.48
C ALA A 67 2.84 -14.36 -2.01
N TRP A 68 1.92 -14.75 -1.13
CA TRP A 68 2.06 -14.64 0.32
C TRP A 68 1.67 -15.96 0.96
N SER A 69 2.51 -16.43 1.88
CA SER A 69 2.28 -17.63 2.66
C SER A 69 1.90 -17.22 4.07
N GLN A 70 0.72 -17.60 4.55
CA GLN A 70 0.38 -17.42 5.96
C GLN A 70 1.27 -18.35 6.78
N ILE A 71 2.01 -17.77 7.73
CA ILE A 71 2.99 -18.48 8.55
C ILE A 71 2.60 -18.51 10.02
N GLY A 72 1.61 -17.74 10.46
CA GLY A 72 1.17 -17.75 11.86
C GLY A 72 -0.20 -17.13 12.08
N ASN A 73 -0.59 -17.10 13.35
CA ASN A 73 -1.81 -16.45 13.83
C ASN A 73 -1.50 -15.02 14.30
N ALA A 74 -2.49 -14.36 14.91
CA ALA A 74 -2.30 -13.07 15.58
C ALA A 74 -1.22 -13.14 16.66
N GLY A 75 -0.45 -12.07 16.76
CA GLY A 75 0.44 -11.75 17.87
C GLY A 75 0.07 -10.40 18.48
N ALA A 76 0.51 -10.15 19.70
CA ALA A 76 0.51 -8.81 20.27
C ALA A 76 1.56 -7.91 19.59
N ASP A 77 2.66 -8.52 19.14
CA ASP A 77 3.76 -7.83 18.45
C ASP A 77 4.59 -8.82 17.61
N PHE A 78 5.29 -8.31 16.60
CA PHE A 78 6.25 -9.05 15.77
C PHE A 78 7.53 -8.26 15.57
N ALA A 79 8.67 -8.95 15.65
CA ALA A 79 9.98 -8.34 15.42
C ALA A 79 10.78 -9.14 14.39
N VAL A 80 11.49 -8.43 13.50
CA VAL A 80 12.30 -9.02 12.44
C VAL A 80 13.76 -8.66 12.69
N THR A 81 14.64 -9.67 12.67
CA THR A 81 16.09 -9.47 12.70
C THR A 81 16.68 -9.74 11.32
N ASN A 82 18.01 -9.81 11.23
CA ASN A 82 18.67 -10.17 9.98
C ASN A 82 18.28 -11.56 9.45
N ASP A 83 18.00 -12.51 10.34
CA ASP A 83 17.83 -13.91 9.95
C ASP A 83 16.51 -14.52 10.39
N HIS A 84 15.81 -13.91 11.35
CA HIS A 84 14.65 -14.51 12.01
C HIS A 84 13.45 -13.57 12.10
N LEU A 85 12.26 -14.17 12.19
CA LEU A 85 11.01 -13.52 12.59
C LEU A 85 10.62 -14.05 13.97
N TYR A 86 10.24 -13.14 14.84
CA TYR A 86 9.76 -13.43 16.19
C TYR A 86 8.34 -12.89 16.37
N GLY A 87 7.56 -13.58 17.20
CA GLY A 87 6.19 -13.20 17.53
C GLY A 87 5.93 -13.29 19.02
N LEU A 88 5.24 -12.29 19.55
CA LEU A 88 4.71 -12.24 20.91
C LEU A 88 3.25 -12.68 20.89
N SER A 89 2.86 -13.63 21.74
CA SER A 89 1.48 -14.10 21.78
C SER A 89 0.50 -12.97 22.15
N PRO A 90 -0.78 -13.05 21.73
CA PRO A 90 -1.78 -12.00 22.01
C PRO A 90 -1.98 -11.69 23.50
N ASP A 91 -1.69 -12.65 24.38
CA ASP A 91 -1.75 -12.50 25.83
C ASP A 91 -0.40 -12.08 26.46
N GLN A 92 0.61 -11.79 25.64
CA GLN A 92 1.96 -11.35 26.03
C GLN A 92 2.73 -12.33 26.92
N THR A 93 2.31 -13.61 26.95
CA THR A 93 2.93 -14.61 27.83
C THR A 93 4.08 -15.39 27.20
N THR A 94 4.14 -15.44 25.86
CA THR A 94 5.11 -16.26 25.14
C THR A 94 5.74 -15.53 23.97
N ILE A 95 7.06 -15.63 23.86
CA ILE A 95 7.85 -15.20 22.71
C ILE A 95 8.19 -16.45 21.90
N THR A 96 7.96 -16.39 20.59
CA THR A 96 8.19 -17.49 19.66
C THR A 96 9.07 -17.05 18.49
N GLU A 97 9.88 -17.97 17.98
CA GLU A 97 10.71 -17.81 16.79
C GLU A 97 10.15 -18.68 15.66
N TRP A 98 9.93 -18.09 14.48
CA TRP A 98 9.49 -18.82 13.31
C TRP A 98 10.63 -19.70 12.78
N THR A 99 10.35 -20.97 12.52
CA THR A 99 11.37 -21.93 12.07
C THR A 99 11.82 -21.74 10.63
N GLY A 100 11.19 -20.82 9.88
CA GLY A 100 11.39 -20.66 8.45
C GLY A 100 10.57 -21.63 7.58
N GLN A 101 9.78 -22.52 8.18
CA GLN A 101 9.02 -23.55 7.48
C GLN A 101 7.54 -23.52 7.87
N GLY A 102 6.67 -23.41 6.87
CA GLY A 102 5.22 -23.45 7.03
C GLY A 102 4.74 -22.58 8.18
N THR A 103 3.96 -23.18 9.07
CA THR A 103 3.41 -22.53 10.26
C THR A 103 4.07 -22.99 11.56
N ASP A 104 5.32 -23.44 11.49
CA ASP A 104 6.02 -24.00 12.65
C ASP A 104 6.82 -22.92 13.39
N TRP A 105 6.58 -22.83 14.70
CA TRP A 105 7.20 -21.85 15.60
C TRP A 105 7.75 -22.55 16.84
N THR A 106 8.87 -22.03 17.38
CA THR A 106 9.50 -22.54 18.61
C THR A 106 9.39 -21.49 19.70
N THR A 107 8.95 -21.89 20.91
CA THR A 107 8.95 -20.99 22.07
C THR A 107 10.38 -20.73 22.55
N ILE A 108 10.72 -19.44 22.70
CA ILE A 108 12.06 -19.00 23.10
C ILE A 108 12.06 -18.18 24.41
N GLY A 109 10.91 -17.85 24.97
CA GLY A 109 10.82 -17.13 26.24
C GLY A 109 9.43 -16.53 26.49
N GLY A 110 9.41 -15.48 27.31
CA GLY A 110 8.20 -14.79 27.79
C GLY A 110 8.08 -14.82 29.32
N PRO A 111 7.24 -13.95 29.92
CA PRO A 111 6.42 -12.92 29.28
C PRO A 111 7.25 -11.73 28.74
N ALA A 112 6.68 -10.91 27.86
CA ALA A 112 7.29 -9.69 27.32
C ALA A 112 6.23 -8.65 26.95
N GLY A 113 6.55 -7.37 27.09
CA GLY A 113 5.65 -6.26 26.75
C GLY A 113 5.68 -5.98 25.25
N GLU A 114 6.89 -5.72 24.73
CA GLU A 114 7.17 -5.38 23.33
C GLU A 114 8.44 -6.09 22.85
N LEU A 115 8.55 -6.30 21.54
CA LEU A 115 9.71 -6.88 20.88
C LEU A 115 10.41 -5.83 20.01
N HIS A 116 11.74 -5.80 20.07
CA HIS A 116 12.55 -4.95 19.21
C HIS A 116 13.56 -5.81 18.45
N GLY A 117 13.50 -5.78 17.12
CA GLY A 117 14.36 -6.57 16.24
C GLY A 117 15.19 -5.69 15.32
N GLY A 118 16.43 -6.10 15.09
CA GLY A 118 17.32 -5.50 14.11
C GLY A 118 18.57 -6.34 13.92
N GLY A 119 19.62 -5.76 13.33
CA GLY A 119 20.86 -6.50 13.11
C GLY A 119 21.62 -6.82 14.40
N ALA A 120 21.47 -6.01 15.45
CA ALA A 120 22.08 -6.26 16.75
C ALA A 120 21.44 -7.44 17.53
N GLY A 121 20.31 -7.95 17.05
CA GLY A 121 19.60 -9.10 17.61
C GLY A 121 18.15 -8.80 17.99
N LEU A 122 17.60 -9.71 18.81
CA LEU A 122 16.26 -9.58 19.38
C LEU A 122 16.35 -9.09 20.83
N PHE A 123 15.50 -8.12 21.14
CA PHE A 123 15.32 -7.57 22.47
C PHE A 123 13.84 -7.58 22.83
N ALA A 124 13.55 -7.59 24.13
CA ALA A 124 12.19 -7.57 24.64
C ALA A 124 12.11 -6.77 25.94
N THR A 125 11.03 -6.00 26.09
CA THR A 125 10.74 -5.31 27.35
C THR A 125 9.96 -6.23 28.29
N GLU A 126 10.16 -6.09 29.60
CA GLU A 126 9.34 -6.78 30.61
C GLU A 126 7.99 -6.06 30.79
N PRO A 127 6.80 -6.73 30.72
CA PRO A 127 5.50 -6.06 30.70
C PRO A 127 5.24 -5.09 31.85
N ASN A 128 5.79 -5.38 33.04
CA ASN A 128 5.46 -4.62 34.24
C ASN A 128 6.43 -3.47 34.50
N THR A 129 7.70 -3.63 34.12
CA THR A 129 8.77 -2.71 34.48
C THR A 129 9.31 -1.94 33.28
N GLY A 130 9.07 -2.40 32.06
CA GLY A 130 9.69 -1.89 30.85
C GLY A 130 11.19 -2.21 30.73
N ALA A 131 11.77 -2.97 31.66
CA ALA A 131 13.19 -3.31 31.63
C ALA A 131 13.52 -4.10 30.35
N ILE A 132 14.58 -3.68 29.65
CA ILE A 132 14.97 -4.25 28.37
C ILE A 132 15.94 -5.43 28.56
N SER A 133 15.65 -6.54 27.88
CA SER A 133 16.46 -7.77 27.87
C SER A 133 16.85 -8.15 26.45
N LYS A 134 18.03 -8.75 26.30
CA LYS A 134 18.54 -9.30 25.04
C LYS A 134 18.34 -10.81 25.00
N TYR A 135 17.95 -11.34 23.85
CA TYR A 135 17.96 -12.79 23.60
C TYR A 135 19.40 -13.28 23.34
N ASP A 136 19.79 -14.34 24.04
CA ASP A 136 21.16 -14.90 23.98
C ASP A 136 21.31 -16.02 22.93
N GLY A 137 20.30 -16.21 22.07
CA GLY A 137 20.35 -17.13 20.93
C GLY A 137 20.04 -18.58 21.27
N THR A 138 19.61 -18.87 22.51
CA THR A 138 19.12 -20.21 22.90
C THR A 138 17.80 -20.10 23.67
N PRO A 139 16.85 -21.02 23.49
CA PRO A 139 15.53 -20.93 24.11
C PRO A 139 15.60 -20.71 25.63
N ASN A 140 14.86 -19.72 26.12
CA ASN A 140 14.79 -19.26 27.51
C ASN A 140 16.08 -18.62 28.06
N ALA A 141 17.09 -18.35 27.22
CA ALA A 141 18.27 -17.60 27.62
C ALA A 141 18.10 -16.12 27.25
N TRP A 142 17.86 -15.30 28.28
CA TRP A 142 17.68 -13.86 28.17
C TRP A 142 18.51 -13.16 29.23
N SER A 143 19.19 -12.09 28.84
CA SER A 143 19.99 -11.25 29.72
C SER A 143 19.32 -9.89 29.85
N GLN A 144 18.96 -9.48 31.06
CA GLN A 144 18.50 -8.11 31.29
C GLN A 144 19.69 -7.16 31.12
N ILE A 145 19.55 -6.18 30.22
CA ILE A 145 20.63 -5.28 29.84
C ILE A 145 20.34 -3.82 30.21
N GLY A 146 19.10 -3.46 30.54
CA GLY A 146 18.76 -2.09 30.89
C GLY A 146 17.47 -1.95 31.71
N ASN A 147 17.12 -0.69 31.97
CA ASN A 147 15.88 -0.30 32.63
C ASN A 147 14.82 0.08 31.59
N ALA A 148 13.68 0.59 32.06
CA ALA A 148 12.63 1.17 31.22
C ALA A 148 13.15 2.29 30.33
N GLY A 149 12.65 2.32 29.10
CA GLY A 149 12.77 3.44 28.16
C GLY A 149 11.40 3.90 27.71
N ALA A 150 11.32 5.13 27.19
CA ALA A 150 10.15 5.58 26.42
C ALA A 150 10.12 4.94 25.02
N ASP A 151 11.29 4.57 24.50
CA ASP A 151 11.45 3.94 23.19
C ASP A 151 12.82 3.22 23.09
N PHE A 152 12.91 2.22 22.23
CA PHE A 152 14.12 1.47 21.90
C PHE A 152 14.27 1.28 20.39
N ALA A 153 15.45 1.59 19.87
CA ALA A 153 15.77 1.43 18.45
C ALA A 153 16.97 0.50 18.26
N VAL A 154 16.85 -0.43 17.30
CA VAL A 154 17.89 -1.42 16.98
C VAL A 154 18.44 -1.13 15.59
N THR A 155 19.76 -0.96 15.47
CA THR A 155 20.44 -0.82 14.17
C THR A 155 21.07 -2.15 13.75
N ASN A 156 21.99 -2.12 12.78
CA ASN A 156 22.73 -3.31 12.36
C ASN A 156 23.55 -3.96 13.48
N ASP A 157 24.00 -3.17 14.46
CA ASP A 157 25.04 -3.56 15.42
C ASP A 157 24.84 -2.95 16.82
N HIS A 158 23.95 -1.97 16.96
CA HIS A 158 23.73 -1.28 18.23
C HIS A 158 22.26 -1.33 18.68
N LEU A 159 22.08 -1.18 20.00
CA LEU A 159 20.79 -0.92 20.64
C LEU A 159 20.87 0.47 21.29
N TYR A 160 19.83 1.25 21.07
CA TYR A 160 19.66 2.58 21.64
C TYR A 160 18.37 2.64 22.47
N GLY A 161 18.39 3.45 23.52
CA GLY A 161 17.25 3.66 24.40
C GLY A 161 17.02 5.14 24.66
N LEU A 162 15.75 5.54 24.60
CA LEU A 162 15.27 6.86 25.01
C LEU A 162 14.78 6.77 26.45
N SER A 163 15.24 7.67 27.33
CA SER A 163 14.81 7.65 28.74
C SER A 163 13.29 7.87 28.87
N PRO A 164 12.64 7.35 29.93
CA PRO A 164 11.19 7.50 30.12
C PRO A 164 10.67 8.95 30.13
N ASP A 165 11.53 9.91 30.46
CA ASP A 165 11.24 11.35 30.44
C ASP A 165 11.60 12.03 29.10
N GLN A 166 12.04 11.26 28.10
CA GLN A 166 12.43 11.70 26.76
C GLN A 166 13.59 12.71 26.71
N THR A 167 14.37 12.82 27.79
CA THR A 167 15.45 13.81 27.89
C THR A 167 16.81 13.31 27.40
N THR A 168 17.02 11.99 27.39
CA THR A 168 18.33 11.40 27.06
C THR A 168 18.21 10.21 26.12
N ILE A 169 19.08 10.19 25.12
CA ILE A 169 19.32 9.05 24.24
C ILE A 169 20.60 8.37 24.72
N THR A 170 20.55 7.06 24.87
CA THR A 170 21.67 6.23 25.33
C THR A 170 21.95 5.09 24.36
N GLU A 171 23.22 4.71 24.26
CA GLU A 171 23.71 3.57 23.49
C GLU A 171 24.20 2.48 24.44
N TRP A 172 23.74 1.25 24.24
CA TRP A 172 24.20 0.10 25.01
C TRP A 172 25.62 -0.32 24.58
N ALA A 173 26.48 -0.63 25.56
CA ALA A 173 27.88 -1.01 25.31
C ALA A 173 28.06 -2.38 24.64
N GLY A 174 26.98 -3.09 24.32
CA GLY A 174 27.01 -4.43 23.70
C GLY A 174 27.18 -5.59 24.68
N GLN A 175 27.37 -5.31 25.97
CA GLN A 175 27.49 -6.31 27.02
C GLN A 175 27.08 -5.76 28.38
N GLY A 176 26.61 -6.63 29.26
CA GLY A 176 26.21 -6.26 30.62
C GLY A 176 25.13 -5.17 30.62
N THR A 177 25.21 -4.26 31.57
CA THR A 177 24.21 -3.20 31.79
C THR A 177 24.79 -1.80 31.61
N ASP A 178 25.87 -1.66 30.84
CA ASP A 178 26.54 -0.38 30.64
C ASP A 178 25.92 0.36 29.44
N TRP A 179 25.55 1.62 29.67
CA TRP A 179 24.97 2.50 28.67
C TRP A 179 25.69 3.85 28.67
N THR A 180 25.91 4.41 27.48
CA THR A 180 26.55 5.71 27.31
C THR A 180 25.54 6.71 26.77
N THR A 181 25.43 7.89 27.38
CA THR A 181 24.60 8.98 26.85
C THR A 181 25.21 9.52 25.55
N ILE A 182 24.40 9.57 24.50
CA ILE A 182 24.80 10.03 23.16
C ILE A 182 24.03 11.26 22.67
N GLY A 183 23.01 11.71 23.38
CA GLY A 183 22.26 12.91 23.01
C GLY A 183 20.92 13.04 23.76
N GLY A 184 20.00 13.76 23.15
CA GLY A 184 18.68 14.10 23.70
C GLY A 184 18.47 15.62 23.83
N PRO A 185 17.23 16.10 24.01
CA PRO A 185 15.99 15.32 24.07
C PRO A 185 15.54 14.77 22.70
N ALA A 186 14.63 13.81 22.69
CA ALA A 186 14.04 13.26 21.45
C ALA A 186 12.60 12.78 21.69
N GLY A 187 11.76 12.82 20.66
CA GLY A 187 10.40 12.30 20.69
C GLY A 187 10.38 10.78 20.51
N GLU A 188 10.93 10.32 19.39
CA GLU A 188 10.97 8.90 18.98
C GLU A 188 12.34 8.57 18.37
N LEU A 189 12.73 7.29 18.43
CA LEU A 189 13.93 6.74 17.84
C LEU A 189 13.58 5.83 16.66
N HIS A 190 14.37 5.93 15.60
CA HIS A 190 14.25 5.04 14.44
C HIS A 190 15.62 4.43 14.13
N GLY A 191 15.69 3.10 14.17
CA GLY A 191 16.92 2.33 13.95
C GLY A 191 16.82 1.46 12.70
N GLY A 192 17.93 1.35 11.99
CA GLY A 192 18.12 0.40 10.90
C GLY A 192 19.58 0.43 10.45
N GLY A 193 19.91 -0.22 9.33
CA GLY A 193 21.28 -0.23 8.85
C GLY A 193 21.82 1.11 8.34
N ALA A 194 20.95 2.04 7.93
CA ALA A 194 21.34 3.40 7.59
C ALA A 194 21.79 4.23 8.82
N GLY A 195 21.55 3.71 10.03
CA GLY A 195 21.98 4.27 11.30
C GLY A 195 20.83 4.54 12.26
N LEU A 196 21.13 5.35 13.28
CA LEU A 196 20.16 5.84 14.25
C LEU A 196 19.67 7.23 13.85
N PHE A 197 18.35 7.40 13.94
CA PHE A 197 17.66 8.66 13.74
C PHE A 197 16.76 8.94 14.92
N ALA A 198 16.49 10.22 15.18
CA ALA A 198 15.61 10.66 16.24
C ALA A 198 14.76 11.84 15.78
N THR A 199 13.51 11.89 16.22
CA THR A 199 12.63 13.04 16.02
C THR A 199 12.79 14.03 17.17
N GLU A 200 12.70 15.32 16.88
CA GLU A 200 12.71 16.36 17.91
C GLU A 200 11.33 16.44 18.61
N PRO A 201 11.24 16.46 19.96
CA PRO A 201 9.97 16.26 20.68
C PRO A 201 8.87 17.27 20.33
N ASN A 202 9.25 18.51 20.02
CA ASN A 202 8.28 19.59 19.81
C ASN A 202 7.93 19.81 18.34
N THR A 203 8.87 19.53 17.44
CA THR A 203 8.74 19.89 16.02
C THR A 203 8.58 18.68 15.12
N GLY A 204 8.92 17.47 15.59
CA GLY A 204 9.00 16.26 14.78
C GLY A 204 10.15 16.26 13.78
N ALA A 205 11.00 17.29 13.76
CA ALA A 205 12.14 17.36 12.85
C ALA A 205 13.08 16.16 13.06
N ILE A 206 13.50 15.52 11.97
CA ILE A 206 14.32 14.32 12.04
C ILE A 206 15.82 14.65 11.97
N SER A 207 16.58 14.04 12.88
CA SER A 207 18.03 14.15 12.98
C SER A 207 18.69 12.77 12.89
N LYS A 208 19.89 12.73 12.29
CA LYS A 208 20.73 11.53 12.22
C LYS A 208 21.82 11.61 13.28
N TYR A 209 22.12 10.48 13.93
CA TYR A 209 23.30 10.34 14.77
C TYR A 209 24.57 10.21 13.92
N ASP A 210 25.59 11.00 14.24
CA ASP A 210 26.85 11.07 13.48
C ASP A 210 27.94 10.12 14.01
N GLY A 211 27.60 9.23 14.95
CA GLY A 211 28.49 8.20 15.46
C GLY A 211 29.45 8.66 16.56
N THR A 212 29.29 9.90 17.06
CA THR A 212 30.02 10.37 18.24
C THR A 212 29.07 11.04 19.24
N PRO A 213 29.25 10.87 20.57
CA PRO A 213 28.33 11.40 21.57
C PRO A 213 28.05 12.90 21.38
N ASN A 214 26.76 13.26 21.40
CA ASN A 214 26.22 14.60 21.17
C ASN A 214 26.41 15.16 19.75
N ALA A 215 26.90 14.38 18.79
CA ALA A 215 26.95 14.77 17.38
C ALA A 215 25.70 14.27 16.65
N TRP A 216 24.80 15.21 16.35
CA TRP A 216 23.56 14.98 15.63
C TRP A 216 23.39 16.02 14.54
N SER A 217 23.04 15.56 13.34
CA SER A 217 22.77 16.42 12.20
C SER A 217 21.27 16.40 11.91
N GLN A 218 20.60 17.56 11.97
CA GLN A 218 19.21 17.66 11.50
C GLN A 218 19.19 17.46 9.99
N ILE A 219 18.44 16.46 9.53
CA ILE A 219 18.38 16.07 8.12
C ILE A 219 17.01 16.35 7.50
N GLY A 220 15.96 16.61 8.28
CA GLY A 220 14.62 16.83 7.72
C GLY A 220 13.66 17.54 8.66
N ASN A 221 12.46 17.77 8.14
CA ASN A 221 11.32 18.29 8.90
C ASN A 221 10.47 17.13 9.45
N ALA A 222 9.36 17.47 10.11
CA ALA A 222 8.37 16.49 10.56
C ALA A 222 7.87 15.58 9.43
N GLY A 223 7.76 14.30 9.76
CA GLY A 223 7.00 13.30 9.01
C GLY A 223 5.86 12.77 9.86
N ALA A 224 4.89 12.11 9.21
CA ALA A 224 3.90 11.29 9.91
C ALA A 224 4.49 9.94 10.37
N ASP A 225 5.54 9.47 9.71
CA ASP A 225 6.24 8.22 10.01
C ASP A 225 7.63 8.22 9.34
N PHE A 226 8.56 7.42 9.86
CA PHE A 226 9.89 7.22 9.32
C PHE A 226 10.29 5.74 9.33
N ALA A 227 10.80 5.26 8.19
CA ALA A 227 11.27 3.90 8.03
C ALA A 227 12.77 3.89 7.67
N VAL A 228 13.55 3.14 8.43
CA VAL A 228 15.00 3.00 8.25
C VAL A 228 15.31 1.62 7.70
N THR A 229 16.08 1.57 6.62
CA THR A 229 16.52 0.34 5.96
C THR A 229 18.00 0.09 6.19
N ASN A 230 18.60 -0.84 5.45
CA ASN A 230 20.03 -1.11 5.51
C ASN A 230 20.89 0.09 5.11
N ASP A 231 20.39 0.98 4.25
CA ASP A 231 21.16 2.05 3.61
C ASP A 231 20.36 3.34 3.35
N HIS A 232 19.03 3.26 3.36
CA HIS A 232 18.13 4.39 3.14
C HIS A 232 17.26 4.73 4.36
N LEU A 233 16.90 6.01 4.44
CA LEU A 233 15.85 6.54 5.31
C LEU A 233 14.69 7.05 4.44
N TYR A 234 13.49 6.60 4.75
CA TYR A 234 12.26 7.08 4.13
C TYR A 234 11.41 7.83 5.16
N GLY A 235 10.76 8.89 4.72
CA GLY A 235 9.80 9.67 5.50
C GLY A 235 8.46 9.71 4.81
N LEU A 236 7.39 9.53 5.57
CA LEU A 236 6.03 9.80 5.16
C LEU A 236 5.69 11.25 5.52
N SER A 237 5.18 12.04 4.57
CA SER A 237 4.82 13.43 4.84
C SER A 237 3.72 13.54 5.92
N PRO A 238 3.62 14.67 6.65
CA PRO A 238 2.61 14.83 7.72
C PRO A 238 1.15 14.64 7.27
N ASP A 239 0.85 14.95 6.01
CA ASP A 239 -0.47 14.73 5.39
C ASP A 239 -0.66 13.29 4.89
N GLN A 240 0.33 12.42 5.11
CA GLN A 240 0.42 11.03 4.65
C GLN A 240 0.26 10.85 3.14
N THR A 241 0.54 11.88 2.33
CA THR A 241 0.34 11.80 0.87
C THR A 241 1.58 11.39 0.10
N THR A 242 2.77 11.67 0.65
CA THR A 242 4.04 11.62 -0.06
C THR A 242 5.05 10.83 0.73
N ILE A 243 5.70 9.85 0.07
CA ILE A 243 6.90 9.21 0.60
C ILE A 243 8.12 9.93 0.02
N THR A 244 9.09 10.25 0.86
CA THR A 244 10.37 10.86 0.49
C THR A 244 11.52 9.99 0.96
N GLU A 245 12.59 9.94 0.19
CA GLU A 245 13.84 9.27 0.55
C GLU A 245 14.92 10.30 0.82
N TRP A 246 15.61 10.17 1.96
CA TRP A 246 16.76 11.02 2.27
C TRP A 246 17.95 10.63 1.39
N THR A 247 18.62 11.62 0.81
CA THR A 247 19.74 11.40 -0.13
C THR A 247 21.04 10.93 0.53
N GLY A 248 21.09 10.93 1.86
CA GLY A 248 22.33 10.75 2.61
C GLY A 248 23.16 12.03 2.76
N GLN A 249 22.70 13.18 2.23
CA GLN A 249 23.45 14.44 2.23
C GLN A 249 22.60 15.59 2.78
N GLY A 250 23.10 16.22 3.85
CA GLY A 250 22.48 17.40 4.47
C GLY A 250 20.98 17.22 4.69
N THR A 251 20.20 18.19 4.20
CA THR A 251 18.73 18.19 4.29
C THR A 251 18.05 17.85 2.97
N ASP A 252 18.72 17.16 2.06
CA ASP A 252 18.20 16.87 0.72
C ASP A 252 17.39 15.56 0.70
N TRP A 253 16.14 15.66 0.26
CA TRP A 253 15.20 14.54 0.12
C TRP A 253 14.66 14.45 -1.30
N ILE A 254 14.56 13.23 -1.83
CA ILE A 254 13.96 12.95 -3.13
C ILE A 254 12.55 12.44 -2.91
N SER A 255 11.58 13.06 -3.58
CA SER A 255 10.21 12.57 -3.54
C SER A 255 10.08 11.24 -4.29
N ARG A 256 9.54 10.25 -3.59
CA ARG A 256 9.13 8.95 -4.11
C ARG A 256 7.60 8.91 -4.17
N LYS A 257 6.99 9.97 -4.74
CA LYS A 257 5.53 10.10 -4.86
C LYS A 257 4.91 8.80 -5.35
N GLY A 258 3.76 8.46 -4.79
CA GLY A 258 2.90 7.41 -5.32
C GLY A 258 2.60 6.28 -4.35
N VAL A 259 1.85 6.52 -3.27
CA VAL A 259 1.07 5.40 -2.68
C VAL A 259 -0.25 5.80 -2.01
N ALA A 260 -0.44 7.03 -1.52
CA ALA A 260 -1.59 7.33 -0.65
C ALA A 260 -2.80 7.91 -1.40
N SER A 261 -2.66 9.14 -1.91
CA SER A 261 -3.77 9.83 -2.59
C SER A 261 -4.11 9.16 -3.92
N ASP A 262 -3.10 8.78 -4.68
CA ASP A 262 -3.28 8.38 -6.07
C ASP A 262 -3.76 6.92 -6.20
N LEU A 263 -3.47 6.04 -5.23
CA LEU A 263 -3.92 4.63 -5.25
C LEU A 263 -5.29 4.44 -4.58
N VAL A 264 -5.61 5.18 -3.53
CA VAL A 264 -7.00 5.26 -3.02
C VAL A 264 -7.89 5.96 -4.04
N ALA A 265 -7.43 7.04 -4.66
CA ALA A 265 -8.13 7.63 -5.81
C ALA A 265 -8.26 6.62 -6.95
N SER A 266 -7.24 5.79 -7.25
CA SER A 266 -7.33 4.76 -8.30
C SER A 266 -8.31 3.64 -7.97
N GLN A 267 -8.44 3.20 -6.71
CA GLN A 267 -9.42 2.19 -6.29
C GLN A 267 -10.84 2.78 -6.20
N GLU A 268 -11.02 3.99 -5.68
CA GLU A 268 -12.30 4.70 -5.72
C GLU A 268 -12.73 4.97 -7.17
N LYS A 269 -11.78 5.41 -8.02
CA LYS A 269 -11.96 5.59 -9.47
C LYS A 269 -12.33 4.26 -10.10
N LEU A 270 -11.62 3.16 -9.83
CA LEU A 270 -11.94 1.82 -10.35
C LEU A 270 -13.31 1.34 -9.89
N GLY A 271 -13.64 1.49 -8.61
CA GLY A 271 -14.94 1.16 -8.02
C GLY A 271 -16.05 1.95 -8.68
N ARG A 272 -15.83 3.24 -8.95
CA ARG A 272 -16.78 4.08 -9.65
C ARG A 272 -16.90 3.74 -11.14
N VAL A 273 -15.79 3.46 -11.85
CA VAL A 273 -15.85 2.94 -13.23
C VAL A 273 -16.64 1.63 -13.25
N ASN A 274 -16.41 0.71 -12.30
CA ASN A 274 -17.16 -0.53 -12.17
C ASN A 274 -18.68 -0.29 -12.04
N GLN A 275 -19.10 0.64 -11.20
CA GLN A 275 -20.52 1.01 -11.05
C GLN A 275 -21.09 1.57 -12.37
N LEU A 276 -20.36 2.49 -12.99
CA LEU A 276 -20.76 3.13 -14.25
C LEU A 276 -20.69 2.17 -15.45
N THR A 277 -19.96 1.07 -15.35
CA THR A 277 -19.82 0.02 -16.36
C THR A 277 -20.25 -1.32 -15.78
N THR A 278 -21.48 -1.37 -15.27
CA THR A 278 -22.18 -2.61 -14.90
C THR A 278 -23.47 -2.72 -15.70
N ALA A 279 -23.91 -3.96 -15.90
CA ALA A 279 -25.18 -4.29 -16.55
C ALA A 279 -26.39 -3.91 -15.69
N GLY A 280 -27.54 -3.68 -16.33
CA GLY A 280 -28.81 -3.39 -15.67
C GLY A 280 -29.23 -1.92 -15.66
N ALA A 281 -30.51 -1.70 -15.37
CA ALA A 281 -31.17 -0.40 -15.50
C ALA A 281 -30.61 0.66 -14.54
N ASP A 282 -30.30 0.28 -13.30
CA ASP A 282 -29.79 1.22 -12.29
C ASP A 282 -28.41 1.78 -12.68
N ALA A 283 -27.51 0.92 -13.17
CA ALA A 283 -26.20 1.33 -13.65
C ALA A 283 -26.29 2.19 -14.92
N THR A 284 -27.23 1.89 -15.83
CA THR A 284 -27.51 2.74 -16.99
C THR A 284 -28.03 4.12 -16.59
N GLN A 285 -28.91 4.21 -15.58
CA GLN A 285 -29.40 5.49 -15.06
C GLN A 285 -28.28 6.30 -14.39
N ASP A 286 -27.43 5.65 -13.60
CA ASP A 286 -26.28 6.27 -12.94
C ASP A 286 -25.23 6.76 -13.95
N TRP A 287 -24.99 5.99 -15.01
CA TRP A 287 -24.19 6.40 -16.16
C TRP A 287 -24.71 7.70 -16.79
N PHE A 288 -25.99 7.76 -17.17
CA PHE A 288 -26.54 8.95 -17.81
C PHE A 288 -26.56 10.17 -16.88
N THR A 289 -26.73 9.96 -15.58
CA THR A 289 -26.62 11.00 -14.56
C THR A 289 -25.20 11.57 -14.51
N SER A 290 -24.20 10.69 -14.49
CA SER A 290 -22.78 11.05 -14.44
C SER A 290 -22.34 11.77 -15.73
N LEU A 291 -22.72 11.24 -16.89
CA LEU A 291 -22.46 11.86 -18.20
C LEU A 291 -23.11 13.25 -18.29
N SER A 292 -24.35 13.40 -17.84
CA SER A 292 -25.04 14.71 -17.82
C SER A 292 -24.35 15.72 -16.91
N GLY A 293 -23.80 15.27 -15.77
CA GLY A 293 -23.02 16.11 -14.88
C GLY A 293 -21.73 16.61 -15.53
N HIS A 294 -21.00 15.71 -16.19
CA HIS A 294 -19.80 16.05 -16.96
C HIS A 294 -20.10 17.08 -18.07
N LEU A 295 -21.14 16.85 -18.88
CA LEU A 295 -21.54 17.77 -19.96
C LEU A 295 -21.96 19.16 -19.48
N ARG A 296 -22.37 19.28 -18.21
CA ARG A 296 -22.70 20.56 -17.54
C ARG A 296 -21.49 21.23 -16.88
N GLY A 297 -20.31 20.64 -16.96
CA GLY A 297 -19.09 21.16 -16.35
C GLY A 297 -19.06 21.05 -14.83
N LEU A 298 -19.79 20.09 -14.25
CA LEU A 298 -19.67 19.80 -12.82
C LEU A 298 -18.26 19.26 -12.52
N PRO A 299 -17.70 19.54 -11.32
CA PRO A 299 -16.39 19.01 -10.93
C PRO A 299 -16.36 17.48 -11.01
N ASP A 300 -15.33 16.94 -11.67
CA ASP A 300 -15.09 15.50 -11.71
C ASP A 300 -14.09 15.09 -10.62
N ARG A 301 -14.64 14.61 -9.50
CA ARG A 301 -13.86 14.13 -8.34
C ARG A 301 -12.84 13.06 -8.73
N TYR A 302 -13.14 12.23 -9.73
CA TYR A 302 -12.33 11.05 -10.06
C TYR A 302 -11.38 11.30 -11.24
N GLY A 303 -11.45 12.48 -11.86
CA GLY A 303 -10.63 12.85 -13.01
C GLY A 303 -10.74 11.82 -14.13
N PHE A 304 -11.96 11.40 -14.47
CA PHE A 304 -12.17 10.42 -15.53
C PHE A 304 -11.74 10.98 -16.88
N ASN A 305 -11.23 10.10 -17.71
CA ASN A 305 -11.04 10.37 -19.12
C ASN A 305 -12.39 10.27 -19.84
N TRP A 306 -13.02 11.42 -20.08
CA TRP A 306 -14.27 11.55 -20.83
C TRP A 306 -14.07 11.70 -22.33
N THR A 307 -12.82 11.64 -22.83
CA THR A 307 -12.59 11.73 -24.27
C THR A 307 -13.26 10.56 -24.96
N THR A 308 -13.94 10.86 -26.05
CA THR A 308 -14.67 9.89 -26.85
C THR A 308 -14.58 10.33 -28.29
N ASN A 309 -14.31 9.39 -29.17
CA ASN A 309 -14.43 9.62 -30.61
C ASN A 309 -15.81 9.18 -31.12
N ARG A 310 -16.69 8.69 -30.22
CA ARG A 310 -18.01 8.14 -30.55
C ARG A 310 -17.88 7.05 -31.60
N CYS A 311 -16.97 6.10 -31.36
CA CYS A 311 -16.62 5.03 -32.29
C CYS A 311 -16.11 5.44 -33.70
N ASN A 312 -15.94 6.73 -34.04
CA ASN A 312 -15.82 7.25 -35.42
C ASN A 312 -14.85 6.57 -36.42
N ALA A 313 -13.93 5.70 -36.00
CA ALA A 313 -13.13 4.89 -36.91
C ALA A 313 -12.77 3.53 -36.28
N PRO A 314 -12.91 2.40 -37.01
CA PRO A 314 -13.44 2.23 -38.37
C PRO A 314 -14.97 2.01 -38.42
N ALA A 315 -15.69 2.18 -37.30
CA ALA A 315 -17.10 1.84 -37.19
C ALA A 315 -17.93 3.10 -36.82
N PRO A 316 -18.66 3.74 -37.75
CA PRO A 316 -19.38 4.98 -37.45
C PRO A 316 -20.46 4.78 -36.37
N ASP A 317 -20.67 5.78 -35.51
CA ASP A 317 -21.71 5.79 -34.46
C ASP A 317 -23.14 5.70 -34.99
N SER A 318 -23.36 6.15 -36.23
CA SER A 318 -24.61 5.92 -36.94
C SER A 318 -24.45 4.87 -38.03
N VAL A 319 -25.19 3.76 -37.88
CA VAL A 319 -25.19 2.65 -38.84
C VAL A 319 -26.62 2.40 -39.31
N ALA A 320 -26.81 2.43 -40.63
CA ALA A 320 -28.09 2.16 -41.29
C ALA A 320 -29.27 3.00 -40.76
N GLY A 321 -29.01 4.25 -40.33
CA GLY A 321 -30.03 5.18 -39.82
C GLY A 321 -30.38 5.00 -38.33
N PHE A 322 -29.71 4.10 -37.62
CA PHE A 322 -29.76 4.00 -36.16
C PHE A 322 -28.60 4.79 -35.55
N ASP A 323 -28.87 5.46 -34.43
CA ASP A 323 -27.88 6.22 -33.67
C ASP A 323 -27.47 5.42 -32.43
N PHE A 324 -26.19 5.04 -32.37
CA PHE A 324 -25.60 4.30 -31.24
C PHE A 324 -24.59 5.14 -30.47
N THR A 325 -24.63 6.48 -30.62
CA THR A 325 -23.68 7.40 -29.96
C THR A 325 -23.57 7.13 -28.47
N ASN A 326 -24.68 6.96 -27.74
CA ASN A 326 -24.64 6.75 -26.29
C ASN A 326 -23.94 5.45 -25.89
N ALA A 327 -24.17 4.37 -26.65
CA ALA A 327 -23.50 3.09 -26.42
C ALA A 327 -21.98 3.24 -26.65
N CYS A 328 -21.59 3.97 -27.71
CA CYS A 328 -20.20 4.28 -28.01
C CYS A 328 -19.53 5.08 -26.90
N VAL A 329 -20.16 6.15 -26.39
CA VAL A 329 -19.56 6.99 -25.34
C VAL A 329 -19.27 6.20 -24.05
N ARG A 330 -20.17 5.29 -23.64
CA ARG A 330 -19.94 4.47 -22.44
C ARG A 330 -18.87 3.41 -22.64
N HIS A 331 -18.79 2.83 -23.83
CA HIS A 331 -17.76 1.86 -24.23
C HIS A 331 -16.37 2.51 -24.22
N ASP A 332 -16.24 3.64 -24.90
CA ASP A 332 -15.07 4.52 -24.97
C ASP A 332 -14.58 4.92 -23.56
N PHE A 333 -15.51 5.33 -22.71
CA PHE A 333 -15.23 5.68 -21.31
C PHE A 333 -14.64 4.48 -20.55
N GLY A 334 -15.25 3.30 -20.68
CA GLY A 334 -14.77 2.09 -20.04
C GLY A 334 -13.36 1.74 -20.48
N TYR A 335 -13.11 1.65 -21.79
CA TYR A 335 -11.80 1.29 -22.34
C TYR A 335 -10.69 2.22 -21.85
N ARG A 336 -10.89 3.53 -21.98
CA ARG A 336 -9.87 4.52 -21.61
C ARG A 336 -9.56 4.47 -20.12
N ASN A 337 -10.59 4.49 -19.27
CA ASN A 337 -10.37 4.57 -17.83
C ASN A 337 -9.84 3.24 -17.27
N TYR A 338 -10.30 2.07 -17.74
CA TYR A 338 -9.69 0.81 -17.30
C TYR A 338 -8.25 0.64 -17.79
N ARG A 339 -7.91 1.07 -19.01
CA ARG A 339 -6.51 1.05 -19.49
C ARG A 339 -5.62 1.97 -18.66
N GLU A 340 -6.10 3.16 -18.34
CA GLU A 340 -5.39 4.13 -17.51
C GLU A 340 -5.18 3.61 -16.08
N ILE A 341 -6.20 2.98 -15.48
CA ILE A 341 -6.16 2.52 -14.08
C ILE A 341 -5.43 1.17 -13.93
N LEU A 342 -5.62 0.23 -14.87
CA LEU A 342 -5.16 -1.16 -14.74
C LEU A 342 -3.94 -1.50 -15.60
N GLY A 343 -3.65 -0.70 -16.62
CA GLY A 343 -2.72 -1.05 -17.70
C GLY A 343 -3.32 -2.02 -18.74
N GLU A 344 -2.71 -2.09 -19.93
CA GLU A 344 -3.26 -2.84 -21.08
C GLU A 344 -3.44 -4.33 -20.79
N ASP A 345 -2.43 -5.02 -20.25
CA ASP A 345 -2.48 -6.46 -20.02
C ASP A 345 -3.56 -6.88 -19.01
N SER A 346 -3.78 -6.06 -17.99
CA SER A 346 -4.82 -6.30 -16.99
C SER A 346 -6.20 -5.98 -17.56
N PHE A 347 -6.34 -4.86 -18.27
CA PHE A 347 -7.58 -4.50 -18.97
C PHE A 347 -8.06 -5.64 -19.89
N GLN A 348 -7.16 -6.16 -20.72
CA GLN A 348 -7.47 -7.26 -21.66
C GLN A 348 -7.97 -8.51 -20.93
N ARG A 349 -7.42 -8.83 -19.75
CA ARG A 349 -7.77 -10.03 -18.98
C ARG A 349 -9.02 -9.89 -18.12
N THR A 350 -9.29 -8.70 -17.58
CA THR A 350 -10.28 -8.56 -16.48
C THR A 350 -11.46 -7.65 -16.80
N ALA A 351 -11.27 -6.62 -17.63
CA ALA A 351 -12.27 -5.57 -17.80
C ALA A 351 -12.84 -5.50 -19.23
N LYS A 352 -12.04 -5.84 -20.26
CA LYS A 352 -12.46 -5.74 -21.67
C LYS A 352 -13.78 -6.47 -21.95
N ALA A 353 -13.86 -7.76 -21.59
CA ALA A 353 -15.06 -8.58 -21.85
C ALA A 353 -16.32 -8.01 -21.17
N ARG A 354 -16.16 -7.43 -19.98
CA ARG A 354 -17.24 -6.74 -19.27
C ARG A 354 -17.71 -5.51 -20.03
N VAL A 355 -16.79 -4.61 -20.38
CA VAL A 355 -17.14 -3.38 -21.13
C VAL A 355 -17.81 -3.71 -22.46
N ASP A 356 -17.31 -4.73 -23.16
CA ASP A 356 -17.91 -5.22 -24.40
C ASP A 356 -19.35 -5.74 -24.16
N SER A 357 -19.59 -6.51 -23.11
CA SER A 357 -20.94 -7.00 -22.80
C SER A 357 -21.94 -5.86 -22.52
N ILE A 358 -21.49 -4.77 -21.91
CA ILE A 358 -22.31 -3.58 -21.62
C ILE A 358 -22.59 -2.80 -22.90
N PHE A 359 -21.62 -2.72 -23.79
CA PHE A 359 -21.82 -2.12 -25.10
C PHE A 359 -22.95 -2.83 -25.87
N LEU A 360 -22.98 -4.17 -25.85
CA LEU A 360 -24.11 -4.92 -26.43
C LEU A 360 -25.45 -4.65 -25.74
N GLN A 361 -25.45 -4.53 -24.40
CA GLN A 361 -26.65 -4.16 -23.65
C GLN A 361 -27.17 -2.78 -24.08
N ASP A 362 -26.29 -1.78 -24.19
CA ASP A 362 -26.68 -0.41 -24.50
C ASP A 362 -27.16 -0.30 -25.95
N LEU A 363 -26.50 -0.96 -26.91
CA LEU A 363 -27.00 -1.09 -28.29
C LEU A 363 -28.41 -1.70 -28.32
N THR A 364 -28.64 -2.76 -27.55
CA THR A 364 -29.93 -3.43 -27.43
C THR A 364 -30.99 -2.50 -26.81
N THR A 365 -30.59 -1.74 -25.80
CA THR A 365 -31.47 -0.79 -25.10
C THR A 365 -31.91 0.32 -26.03
N GLU A 366 -31.01 0.89 -26.85
CA GLU A 366 -31.35 1.91 -27.85
C GLU A 366 -32.32 1.38 -28.93
N CYS A 367 -32.19 0.11 -29.29
CA CYS A 367 -33.15 -0.55 -30.18
C CYS A 367 -34.53 -0.79 -29.55
N GLN A 368 -34.59 -0.93 -28.22
CA GLN A 368 -35.82 -1.18 -27.46
C GLN A 368 -36.49 0.10 -26.93
N ALA A 369 -35.74 1.20 -26.78
CA ALA A 369 -36.21 2.45 -26.22
C ALA A 369 -37.32 3.08 -27.09
N ARG A 370 -38.52 3.24 -26.50
CA ARG A 370 -39.68 3.90 -27.12
C ARG A 370 -39.61 5.42 -26.95
N LEU A 371 -38.55 6.03 -27.46
CA LEU A 371 -38.33 7.48 -27.31
C LEU A 371 -38.78 8.19 -28.58
N TRP A 372 -40.06 8.63 -28.60
CA TRP A 372 -40.59 9.88 -29.18
C TRP A 372 -42.03 9.72 -29.75
N PRO A 373 -42.92 10.74 -29.71
CA PRO A 373 -44.31 10.67 -30.21
C PRO A 373 -44.48 10.43 -31.72
N TYR A 374 -43.39 10.27 -32.45
CA TYR A 374 -43.31 9.95 -33.89
C TYR A 374 -42.39 8.75 -34.12
N ASP A 375 -42.39 7.75 -33.25
CA ASP A 375 -41.64 6.51 -33.46
C ASP A 375 -42.30 5.65 -34.56
N PRO A 376 -41.71 5.52 -35.77
CA PRO A 376 -42.24 4.67 -36.82
C PRO A 376 -41.77 3.21 -36.69
N ARG A 377 -41.10 2.83 -35.59
CA ARG A 377 -40.55 1.49 -35.44
C ARG A 377 -41.64 0.45 -35.15
N SER A 378 -42.22 -0.09 -36.21
CA SER A 378 -42.88 -1.40 -36.17
C SER A 378 -41.93 -2.47 -35.60
N ASP A 379 -42.47 -3.63 -35.20
CA ASP A 379 -41.66 -4.80 -34.80
C ASP A 379 -40.57 -5.14 -35.83
N ALA A 380 -40.81 -4.83 -37.11
CA ALA A 380 -39.85 -4.99 -38.19
C ALA A 380 -38.64 -4.03 -38.08
N SER A 381 -38.85 -2.76 -37.72
CA SER A 381 -37.76 -1.80 -37.54
C SER A 381 -36.94 -2.08 -36.28
N ARG A 382 -37.58 -2.56 -35.20
CA ARG A 382 -36.87 -3.03 -34.00
C ARG A 382 -36.01 -4.25 -34.32
N SER A 383 -36.56 -5.19 -35.08
CA SER A 383 -35.81 -6.36 -35.56
C SER A 383 -34.65 -5.97 -36.49
N ALA A 384 -34.83 -4.94 -37.32
CA ALA A 384 -33.77 -4.40 -38.16
C ALA A 384 -32.65 -3.74 -37.31
N CYS A 385 -33.01 -2.93 -36.33
CA CYS A 385 -32.08 -2.32 -35.38
C CYS A 385 -31.25 -3.39 -34.66
N MET A 386 -31.91 -4.43 -34.12
CA MET A 386 -31.22 -5.52 -33.42
C MET A 386 -30.23 -6.27 -34.31
N ARG A 387 -30.53 -6.44 -35.61
CA ARG A 387 -29.57 -7.05 -36.56
C ARG A 387 -28.36 -6.16 -36.78
N VAL A 388 -28.57 -4.86 -36.97
CA VAL A 388 -27.49 -3.88 -37.17
C VAL A 388 -26.62 -3.78 -35.91
N ALA A 389 -27.24 -3.70 -34.73
CA ALA A 389 -26.56 -3.69 -33.43
C ALA A 389 -25.63 -4.89 -33.22
N ASN A 390 -26.08 -6.11 -33.55
CA ASN A 390 -25.24 -7.32 -33.42
C ASN A 390 -24.03 -7.30 -34.36
N ILE A 391 -24.21 -6.86 -35.62
CA ILE A 391 -23.12 -6.73 -36.58
C ILE A 391 -22.12 -5.66 -36.10
N TYR A 392 -22.65 -4.54 -35.62
CA TYR A 392 -21.86 -3.43 -35.11
C TYR A 392 -21.02 -3.83 -33.89
N TYR A 393 -21.66 -4.48 -32.90
CA TYR A 393 -21.00 -5.09 -31.74
C TYR A 393 -19.83 -5.99 -32.15
N SER A 394 -20.08 -6.93 -33.08
CA SER A 394 -19.03 -7.87 -33.52
C SER A 394 -17.84 -7.17 -34.18
N THR A 395 -18.08 -6.04 -34.86
CA THR A 395 -17.04 -5.26 -35.53
C THR A 395 -16.17 -4.52 -34.51
N VAL A 396 -16.79 -3.75 -33.60
CA VAL A 396 -16.09 -2.92 -32.61
C VAL A 396 -15.30 -3.76 -31.61
N VAL A 397 -15.86 -4.89 -31.16
CA VAL A 397 -15.19 -5.80 -30.22
C VAL A 397 -13.97 -6.46 -30.85
N ALA A 398 -14.06 -6.83 -32.14
CA ALA A 398 -12.97 -7.46 -32.87
C ALA A 398 -11.82 -6.49 -33.20
N THR A 399 -12.11 -5.22 -33.46
CA THR A 399 -11.09 -4.20 -33.74
C THR A 399 -10.44 -3.64 -32.48
N GLY A 400 -11.02 -3.88 -31.29
CA GLY A 400 -10.50 -3.38 -30.01
C GLY A 400 -10.47 -1.85 -29.92
N THR A 401 -11.25 -1.19 -30.77
CA THR A 401 -11.33 0.26 -30.86
C THR A 401 -12.22 0.77 -29.75
N GLY A 402 -11.60 1.45 -28.80
CA GLY A 402 -12.21 2.14 -27.67
C GLY A 402 -11.21 3.13 -27.12
#